data_AF-A0A7X0H301-F1
#
_entry.id   AF-A0A7X0H301-F1
#
_cell.length_a   1.000
_cell.length_b   1.000
_cell.length_c   1.000
_cell.angle_alpha   90.00
_cell.angle_beta   90.00
_cell.angle_gamma   90.00
#
_symmetry.space_group_name_H-M   'P 1'
#
loop_
_entity.id
_entity.type
_entity.pdbx_description
1 polymer ?
#
loop_
_entity_poly.entity_id
_entity_poly.type
_entity_poly.pdbx_seq_one_letter_code
_entity_poly.pdbx_strand_id
1 'polypeptide(L)'
;MRRGRALGAVLCSAGLLALSVPETAAAETRSAPTSEDSPVPPSSTPALVPDRETTQQAILLFNDAVTVQADGRHNRLLRALRHLEAPELGPLFVGLSRADHPSLRVHGMLGIAELNQPRGLTPSDIATVPRPDVQAELISAALDGELIDPPTRLALLGWQGLDPGVKLLLSSPLVAAGDFDKDSPGYADLLEALDDPALGKKGLAGLLLTQLGNDQGKQVLADLRRSTHPSAQAAQATLLETAWSHGLNGCADWAYSIATTPDLPPRLEMLALKVAIRFGDRRADAWWSERWSNSEDITFQTRLAWVGLEAAPWMDAERFEPLIDSEDELVAQLGRTAQAISMSRNDTAEFPEVETRVINLIETNHPLACRWATRYAQDIGSAEFASAVVLRTEPGEPRGRARRLDAVVRSTQTLIELEPIQAKTLIVTALQSETVEPAWQRGVLLGLIRSRSDEAREIVQELPAFSDLDTQALALVLRLQSPEPLTEEQTQTLSRVIRGGAELDDSLRIQLAWTYLQQTGQGQEAIAAVLAQP
;
A
#
# COMPACT_ATOMS: atom_id res chain seq x y z
N MET A 1 -34.26 -10.78 -24.76
CA MET A 1 -34.29 -12.18 -24.25
C MET A 1 -33.03 -12.88 -24.74
N ARG A 2 -32.06 -13.38 -23.98
CA ARG A 2 -31.69 -13.35 -22.56
C ARG A 2 -30.26 -12.77 -22.52
N ARG A 3 -30.01 -11.72 -21.73
CA ARG A 3 -28.65 -11.23 -21.44
C ARG A 3 -28.21 -11.95 -20.17
N GLY A 4 -27.22 -12.84 -20.28
CA GLY A 4 -26.57 -13.45 -19.13
C GLY A 4 -25.69 -12.40 -18.46
N ARG A 5 -26.00 -12.08 -17.20
CA ARG A 5 -25.10 -11.37 -16.29
C ARG A 5 -23.98 -12.35 -15.93
N ALA A 6 -22.79 -12.13 -16.46
CA ALA A 6 -21.58 -12.79 -15.96
C ALA A 6 -21.22 -12.10 -14.63
N LEU A 7 -21.40 -12.84 -13.54
CA LEU A 7 -20.74 -12.56 -12.26
C LEU A 7 -19.25 -12.84 -12.47
N GLY A 8 -18.46 -11.77 -12.48
CA GLY A 8 -17.02 -11.81 -12.65
C GLY A 8 -16.40 -10.61 -11.95
N ALA A 9 -16.76 -10.42 -10.68
CA ALA A 9 -16.10 -9.46 -9.80
C ALA A 9 -14.94 -10.19 -9.11
N VAL A 10 -13.78 -10.20 -9.76
CA VAL A 10 -12.51 -10.30 -9.04
C VAL A 10 -12.23 -8.89 -8.56
N LEU A 11 -12.48 -8.66 -7.27
CA LEU A 11 -12.18 -7.42 -6.57
C LEU A 11 -10.68 -7.14 -6.72
N CYS A 12 -10.32 -6.08 -7.44
CA CYS A 12 -9.06 -5.42 -7.15
C CYS A 12 -9.28 -4.73 -5.80
N SER A 13 -8.51 -5.13 -4.80
CA SER A 13 -8.52 -4.58 -3.45
C SER A 13 -8.15 -3.09 -3.47
N ALA A 14 -9.15 -2.25 -3.76
CA ALA A 14 -9.30 -0.93 -3.17
C ALA A 14 -10.20 -1.13 -1.94
N GLY A 15 -9.81 -0.51 -0.82
CA GLY A 15 -10.43 -0.70 0.48
C GLY A 15 -11.96 -0.62 0.49
N LEU A 16 -12.53 -1.47 1.35
CA LEU A 16 -13.95 -1.66 1.65
C LEU A 16 -14.83 -0.40 1.58
N LEU A 17 -15.89 -0.46 0.76
CA LEU A 17 -17.11 0.34 0.91
C LEU A 17 -18.26 -0.61 1.26
N ALA A 18 -18.77 -0.50 2.49
CA ALA A 18 -20.03 -1.09 2.91
C ALA A 18 -21.19 -0.26 2.34
N LEU A 19 -21.90 -0.81 1.35
CA LEU A 19 -23.14 -0.24 0.82
C LEU A 19 -24.29 -0.49 1.80
N SER A 20 -24.73 0.57 2.49
CA SER A 20 -26.03 0.60 3.17
C SER A 20 -27.10 1.14 2.20
N VAL A 21 -28.14 0.34 1.98
CA VAL A 21 -29.34 0.73 1.22
C VAL A 21 -30.19 1.64 2.10
N PRO A 22 -30.70 2.80 1.61
CA PRO A 22 -31.66 3.57 2.38
C PRO A 22 -33.05 2.95 2.23
N GLU A 23 -33.55 2.39 3.32
CA GLU A 23 -34.96 2.06 3.46
C GLU A 23 -35.72 3.36 3.78
N THR A 24 -36.66 3.71 2.91
CA THR A 24 -37.58 4.84 3.06
C THR A 24 -38.44 4.67 4.31
N ALA A 25 -38.29 5.57 5.29
CA ALA A 25 -39.25 5.73 6.37
C ALA A 25 -39.57 7.21 6.61
N ALA A 26 -40.85 7.45 6.84
CA ALA A 26 -41.54 8.72 6.79
C ALA A 26 -41.15 9.70 7.92
N ALA A 27 -41.39 10.97 7.63
CA ALA A 27 -41.22 12.10 8.53
C ALA A 27 -42.05 11.99 9.81
N GLU A 28 -41.38 12.11 10.96
CA GLU A 28 -41.96 12.66 12.18
C GLU A 28 -41.01 13.69 12.80
N THR A 29 -41.45 14.94 12.75
CA THR A 29 -40.93 16.07 13.51
C THR A 29 -40.91 15.76 15.01
N ARG A 30 -39.72 15.74 15.63
CA ARG A 30 -39.58 15.92 17.08
C ARG A 30 -38.45 16.89 17.42
N SER A 31 -38.79 17.79 18.32
CA SER A 31 -38.05 18.95 18.79
C SER A 31 -36.70 18.60 19.45
N ALA A 32 -35.74 19.50 19.26
CA ALA A 32 -34.46 19.52 19.97
C ALA A 32 -34.62 19.61 21.50
N PRO A 33 -33.74 18.95 22.28
CA PRO A 33 -33.38 19.43 23.59
C PRO A 33 -32.05 20.19 23.52
N THR A 34 -32.05 21.27 24.29
CA THR A 34 -30.98 22.17 24.66
C THR A 34 -29.74 21.47 25.22
N SER A 35 -28.60 22.06 24.90
CA SER A 35 -27.26 21.93 25.49
C SER A 35 -27.24 21.68 27.00
N GLU A 36 -26.54 20.62 27.42
CA GLU A 36 -25.95 20.49 28.75
C GLU A 36 -24.50 20.02 28.64
N ASP A 37 -23.64 20.68 29.42
CA ASP A 37 -22.21 20.47 29.59
C ASP A 37 -21.83 18.99 29.69
N SER A 38 -21.04 18.51 28.73
CA SER A 38 -20.24 17.29 28.94
C SER A 38 -18.96 17.69 29.68
N PRO A 39 -18.68 17.10 30.86
CA PRO A 39 -17.48 17.42 31.62
C PRO A 39 -16.24 16.94 30.85
N VAL A 40 -15.27 17.84 30.70
CA VAL A 40 -13.91 17.51 30.26
C VAL A 40 -13.37 16.43 31.21
N PRO A 41 -12.91 15.27 30.72
CA PRO A 41 -12.35 14.24 31.59
C PRO A 41 -11.11 14.80 32.32
N PRO A 42 -10.91 14.48 33.60
CA PRO A 42 -9.78 14.98 34.35
C PRO A 42 -8.47 14.51 33.71
N SER A 43 -7.55 15.45 33.49
CA SER A 43 -6.17 15.17 33.08
C SER A 43 -5.57 14.10 33.97
N SER A 44 -5.24 12.96 33.38
CA SER A 44 -4.57 11.83 34.02
C SER A 44 -3.24 12.29 34.60
N THR A 45 -3.04 12.03 35.90
CA THR A 45 -1.74 12.17 36.57
C THR A 45 -0.67 11.45 35.75
N PRO A 46 0.51 12.06 35.47
CA PRO A 46 1.54 11.41 34.69
C PRO A 46 1.96 10.11 35.37
N ALA A 47 1.85 8.99 34.65
CA ALA A 47 2.16 7.66 35.17
C ALA A 47 3.66 7.46 35.37
N LEU A 48 4.49 8.31 34.76
CA LEU A 48 5.93 8.18 34.71
C LEU A 48 6.65 9.43 35.20
N VAL A 49 7.71 9.25 35.99
CA VAL A 49 8.62 10.35 36.34
C VAL A 49 9.53 10.63 35.14
N PRO A 50 9.55 11.88 34.62
CA PRO A 50 10.43 12.22 33.52
C PRO A 50 11.91 12.09 33.91
N ASP A 51 12.67 11.39 33.08
CA ASP A 51 14.12 11.37 33.11
C ASP A 51 14.63 12.48 32.19
N ARG A 52 15.50 13.34 32.71
CA ARG A 52 15.95 14.54 31.99
C ARG A 52 16.68 14.20 30.69
N GLU A 53 17.50 13.16 30.67
CA GLU A 53 18.29 12.79 29.50
C GLU A 53 17.39 12.19 28.41
N THR A 54 16.48 11.27 28.76
CA THR A 54 15.50 10.69 27.84
C THR A 54 14.57 11.77 27.28
N THR A 55 14.08 12.68 28.13
CA THR A 55 13.22 13.80 27.71
C THR A 55 13.96 14.69 26.70
N GLN A 56 15.22 15.02 26.96
CA GLN A 56 16.02 15.81 26.04
C GLN A 56 16.23 15.10 24.70
N GLN A 57 16.53 13.79 24.70
CA GLN A 57 16.67 13.02 23.47
C GLN A 57 15.35 12.90 22.69
N ALA A 58 14.22 12.74 23.38
CA ALA A 58 12.90 12.72 22.76
C ALA A 58 12.59 14.06 22.08
N ILE A 59 12.88 15.19 22.74
CA ILE A 59 12.72 16.53 22.16
C ILE A 59 13.66 16.73 20.96
N LEU A 60 14.90 16.23 21.01
CA LEU A 60 15.81 16.29 19.86
C LEU A 60 15.28 15.53 18.64
N LEU A 61 14.68 14.36 18.82
CA LEU A 61 14.02 13.63 17.72
C LEU A 61 12.84 14.41 17.13
N PHE A 62 12.07 15.11 17.97
CA PHE A 62 11.01 16.00 17.51
C PHE A 62 11.55 17.21 16.73
N ASN A 63 12.66 17.81 17.20
CA ASN A 63 13.34 18.88 16.48
C ASN A 63 13.83 18.40 15.10
N ASP A 64 14.41 17.19 15.02
CA ASP A 64 14.82 16.58 13.75
C ASP A 64 13.65 16.43 12.77
N ALA A 65 12.44 16.17 13.26
CA ALA A 65 11.25 16.04 12.41
C ALA A 65 10.74 17.37 11.87
N VAL A 66 10.88 18.47 12.61
CA VAL A 66 10.40 19.79 12.17
C VAL A 66 11.48 20.63 11.51
N THR A 67 12.74 20.20 11.59
CA THR A 67 13.88 20.87 10.94
C THR A 67 14.07 20.30 9.54
N VAL A 68 14.07 21.16 8.52
CA VAL A 68 14.30 20.72 7.14
C VAL A 68 15.73 20.21 6.98
N GLN A 69 15.86 18.94 6.60
CA GLN A 69 17.14 18.29 6.39
C GLN A 69 17.40 18.07 4.89
N ALA A 70 18.66 18.21 4.46
CA ALA A 70 19.04 18.09 3.05
C ALA A 70 18.81 16.69 2.45
N ASP A 71 18.83 15.66 3.30
CA ASP A 71 18.55 14.26 2.93
C ASP A 71 17.05 13.91 2.99
N GLY A 72 16.19 14.86 3.37
CA GLY A 72 14.75 14.66 3.50
C GLY A 72 14.32 13.77 4.67
N ARG A 73 15.19 13.50 5.66
CA ARG A 73 14.86 12.66 6.82
C ARG A 73 13.68 13.19 7.62
N HIS A 74 13.48 14.50 7.69
CA HIS A 74 12.30 15.14 8.31
C HIS A 74 10.98 14.66 7.71
N ASN A 75 10.89 14.42 6.39
CA ASN A 75 9.68 13.92 5.75
C ASN A 75 9.31 12.51 6.26
N ARG A 76 10.31 11.65 6.48
CA ARG A 76 10.10 10.30 7.02
C ARG A 76 9.61 10.36 8.47
N LEU A 77 10.24 11.21 9.29
CA LEU A 77 9.86 11.40 10.69
C LEU A 77 8.45 11.97 10.85
N LEU A 78 8.09 12.99 10.07
CA LEU A 78 6.74 13.57 10.09
C LEU A 78 5.69 12.58 9.60
N ARG A 79 5.99 11.77 8.58
CA ARG A 79 5.11 10.67 8.17
C ARG A 79 4.94 9.65 9.29
N ALA A 80 6.00 9.34 10.04
CA ALA A 80 5.93 8.41 11.16
C ALA A 80 5.06 8.94 12.30
N LEU A 81 5.16 10.23 12.64
CA LEU A 81 4.28 10.87 13.61
C LEU A 81 2.82 10.89 13.16
N ARG A 82 2.57 11.20 11.89
CA ARG A 82 1.25 11.14 11.25
C ARG A 82 0.59 9.76 11.37
N HIS A 83 1.37 8.70 11.15
CA HIS A 83 0.91 7.31 11.26
C HIS A 83 0.45 6.91 12.67
N LEU A 84 0.76 7.68 13.71
CA LEU A 84 0.24 7.43 15.05
C LEU A 84 -1.23 7.82 15.17
N GLU A 85 -1.71 8.74 14.32
CA GLU A 85 -3.09 9.25 14.34
C GLU A 85 -3.52 9.75 15.74
N ALA A 86 -2.54 10.21 16.54
CA ALA A 86 -2.74 10.67 17.91
C ALA A 86 -3.32 12.11 17.92
N PRO A 87 -4.54 12.33 18.44
CA PRO A 87 -5.17 13.66 18.46
C PRO A 87 -4.32 14.74 19.16
N GLU A 88 -3.50 14.34 20.13
CA GLU A 88 -2.62 15.23 20.90
C GLU A 88 -1.48 15.82 20.03
N LEU A 89 -1.21 15.25 18.84
CA LEU A 89 -0.32 15.83 17.83
C LEU A 89 -1.00 16.91 16.98
N GLY A 90 -2.32 17.10 17.09
CA GLY A 90 -3.07 18.12 16.34
C GLY A 90 -2.44 19.51 16.39
N PRO A 91 -2.04 20.04 17.57
CA PRO A 91 -1.36 21.33 17.67
C PRO A 91 -0.05 21.41 16.86
N LEU A 92 0.74 20.33 16.81
CA LEU A 92 1.94 20.25 15.98
C LEU A 92 1.58 20.40 14.50
N PHE A 93 0.61 19.64 14.00
CA PHE A 93 0.21 19.68 12.60
C PHE A 93 -0.43 21.03 12.20
N VAL A 94 -1.16 21.68 13.10
CA VAL A 94 -1.66 23.05 12.92
C VAL A 94 -0.53 24.08 12.85
N GLY A 95 0.52 23.91 13.66
CA GLY A 95 1.72 24.74 13.55
C GLY A 95 2.42 24.56 12.21
N LEU A 96 2.64 23.29 11.83
CA LEU A 96 3.32 22.93 10.58
C LEU A 96 2.55 23.35 9.32
N SER A 97 1.22 23.30 9.32
CA SER A 97 0.41 23.76 8.18
C SER A 97 0.54 25.26 7.89
N ARG A 98 1.10 26.03 8.84
CA ARG A 98 1.40 27.46 8.70
C ARG A 98 2.88 27.73 8.43
N ALA A 99 3.72 26.70 8.42
CA ALA A 99 5.15 26.87 8.17
C ALA A 99 5.42 27.45 6.78
N ASP A 100 6.49 28.22 6.66
CA ASP A 100 6.93 28.79 5.38
C ASP A 100 7.47 27.71 4.43
N HIS A 101 8.10 26.68 4.98
CA HIS A 101 8.67 25.60 4.19
C HIS A 101 7.57 24.68 3.59
N PRO A 102 7.53 24.49 2.26
CA PRO A 102 6.49 23.71 1.59
C PRO A 102 6.25 22.31 2.14
N SER A 103 7.32 21.51 2.34
CA SER A 103 7.10 20.12 2.76
C SER A 103 6.61 20.01 4.21
N LEU A 104 7.00 20.95 5.10
CA LEU A 104 6.44 21.02 6.46
C LEU A 104 4.95 21.35 6.41
N ARG A 105 4.57 22.31 5.56
CA ARG A 105 3.18 22.67 5.31
C ARG A 105 2.35 21.49 4.81
N VAL A 106 2.84 20.78 3.80
CA VAL A 106 2.18 19.58 3.26
C VAL A 106 1.99 18.53 4.36
N HIS A 107 3.03 18.24 5.14
CA HIS A 107 2.91 17.29 6.26
C HIS A 107 1.93 17.76 7.34
N GLY A 108 1.91 19.05 7.68
CA GLY A 108 0.94 19.60 8.62
C GLY A 108 -0.50 19.46 8.12
N MET A 109 -0.76 19.77 6.86
CA MET A 109 -2.10 19.63 6.27
C MET A 109 -2.56 18.17 6.18
N LEU A 110 -1.67 17.26 5.77
CA LEU A 110 -2.00 15.84 5.72
C LEU A 110 -2.22 15.25 7.13
N GLY A 111 -1.45 15.68 8.13
CA GLY A 111 -1.65 15.26 9.52
C GLY A 111 -2.98 15.76 10.10
N ILE A 112 -3.41 16.98 9.75
CA ILE A 112 -4.76 17.46 10.10
C ILE A 112 -5.82 16.59 9.41
N ALA A 113 -5.67 16.33 8.12
CA ALA A 113 -6.62 15.53 7.34
C ALA A 113 -6.78 14.09 7.88
N GLU A 114 -5.70 13.51 8.40
CA GLU A 114 -5.72 12.18 9.04
C GLU A 114 -6.44 12.17 10.38
N LEU A 115 -6.41 13.29 11.12
CA LEU A 115 -7.09 13.43 12.42
C LEU A 115 -8.56 13.89 12.29
N ASN A 116 -9.00 14.34 11.11
CA ASN A 116 -10.35 14.83 10.88
C ASN A 116 -11.41 13.71 10.96
N GLN A 117 -12.65 14.11 11.27
CA GLN A 117 -13.84 13.25 11.15
C GLN A 117 -14.90 13.98 10.30
N PRO A 118 -15.18 13.54 9.06
CA PRO A 118 -14.57 12.40 8.36
C PRO A 118 -13.09 12.65 8.02
N ARG A 119 -12.31 11.55 7.95
CA ARG A 119 -10.90 11.56 7.54
C ARG A 119 -10.79 12.00 6.07
N GLY A 120 -9.88 12.94 5.79
CA GLY A 120 -9.62 13.41 4.43
C GLY A 120 -9.42 14.91 4.30
N LEU A 121 -9.04 15.32 3.09
CA LEU A 121 -8.95 16.71 2.64
C LEU A 121 -10.21 17.09 1.87
N THR A 122 -10.67 18.32 2.08
CA THR A 122 -11.72 18.95 1.28
C THR A 122 -11.12 19.89 0.23
N PRO A 123 -11.90 20.29 -0.80
CA PRO A 123 -11.45 21.33 -1.72
C PRO A 123 -11.12 22.64 -0.97
N SER A 124 -11.83 22.97 0.09
CA SER A 124 -11.56 24.18 0.88
C SER A 124 -10.18 24.14 1.54
N ASP A 125 -9.77 22.99 2.08
CA ASP A 125 -8.45 22.82 2.69
C ASP A 125 -7.34 23.06 1.66
N ILE A 126 -7.47 22.45 0.49
CA ILE A 126 -6.50 22.54 -0.61
C ILE A 126 -6.43 23.98 -1.17
N ALA A 127 -7.54 24.72 -1.16
CA ALA A 127 -7.59 26.11 -1.61
C ALA A 127 -6.82 27.07 -0.68
N THR A 128 -6.52 26.67 0.55
CA THR A 128 -5.68 27.48 1.47
C THR A 128 -4.20 27.50 1.07
N VAL A 129 -3.77 26.63 0.15
CA VAL A 129 -2.40 26.56 -0.34
C VAL A 129 -2.21 27.54 -1.52
N PRO A 130 -1.49 28.65 -1.35
CA PRO A 130 -1.43 29.71 -2.37
C PRO A 130 -0.55 29.33 -3.57
N ARG A 131 0.39 28.40 -3.38
CA ARG A 131 1.40 28.01 -4.36
C ARG A 131 0.94 26.77 -5.15
N PRO A 132 0.75 26.86 -6.48
CA PRO A 132 0.25 25.73 -7.28
C PRO A 132 1.12 24.48 -7.23
N ASP A 133 2.45 24.64 -7.14
CA ASP A 133 3.39 23.52 -7.02
C ASP A 133 3.24 22.77 -5.70
N VAL A 134 3.03 23.51 -4.60
CA VAL A 134 2.78 22.93 -3.27
C VAL A 134 1.39 22.30 -3.21
N GLN A 135 0.42 22.90 -3.89
CA GLN A 135 -0.93 22.34 -4.01
C GLN A 135 -0.91 21.00 -4.76
N ALA A 136 -0.13 20.92 -5.84
CA ALA A 136 0.08 19.68 -6.56
C ALA A 136 0.72 18.59 -5.69
N GLU A 137 1.78 18.94 -4.94
CA GLU A 137 2.43 18.02 -3.99
C GLU A 137 1.45 17.51 -2.93
N LEU A 138 0.64 18.40 -2.34
CA LEU A 138 -0.38 18.04 -1.36
C LEU A 138 -1.40 17.06 -1.95
N ILE A 139 -1.96 17.36 -3.14
CA ILE A 139 -2.97 16.51 -3.77
C ILE A 139 -2.38 15.14 -4.10
N SER A 140 -1.17 15.07 -4.67
CA SER A 140 -0.51 13.80 -4.97
C SER A 140 -0.27 12.98 -3.70
N ALA A 141 0.27 13.58 -2.64
CA ALA A 141 0.49 12.89 -1.37
C ALA A 141 -0.81 12.47 -0.67
N ALA A 142 -1.89 13.22 -0.86
CA ALA A 142 -3.21 12.89 -0.33
C ALA A 142 -3.88 11.76 -1.12
N LEU A 143 -3.67 11.67 -2.45
CA LEU A 143 -4.10 10.53 -3.25
C LEU A 143 -3.40 9.25 -2.80
N ASP A 144 -2.09 9.30 -2.57
CA ASP A 144 -1.31 8.16 -2.06
C ASP A 144 -1.78 7.71 -0.66
N GLY A 145 -2.24 8.65 0.17
CA GLY A 145 -2.76 8.38 1.52
C GLY A 145 -4.26 8.07 1.58
N GLU A 146 -4.94 8.00 0.43
CA GLU A 146 -6.39 7.83 0.30
C GLU A 146 -7.20 8.90 1.07
N LEU A 147 -6.67 10.11 1.16
CA LEU A 147 -7.26 11.25 1.87
C LEU A 147 -8.14 12.13 0.96
N ILE A 148 -8.39 11.72 -0.28
CA ILE A 148 -9.26 12.42 -1.23
C ILE A 148 -10.30 11.45 -1.75
N ASP A 149 -11.55 11.66 -1.34
CA ASP A 149 -12.69 10.85 -1.75
C ASP A 149 -13.15 11.17 -3.20
N PRO A 150 -13.94 10.29 -3.84
CA PRO A 150 -14.39 10.51 -5.22
C PRO A 150 -15.12 11.85 -5.46
N PRO A 151 -16.04 12.31 -4.58
CA PRO A 151 -16.65 13.63 -4.71
C PRO A 151 -15.64 14.77 -4.74
N THR A 152 -14.63 14.74 -3.85
CA THR A 152 -13.57 15.75 -3.83
C THR A 152 -12.73 15.70 -5.11
N ARG A 153 -12.42 14.51 -5.64
CA ARG A 153 -11.70 14.38 -6.92
C ARG A 153 -12.44 15.06 -8.06
N LEU A 154 -13.74 14.82 -8.20
CA LEU A 154 -14.58 15.46 -9.23
C LEU A 154 -14.62 16.98 -9.08
N ALA A 155 -14.72 17.49 -7.84
CA ALA A 155 -14.68 18.92 -7.58
C ALA A 155 -13.34 19.56 -7.99
N LEU A 156 -12.22 18.91 -7.66
CA LEU A 156 -10.87 19.38 -8.00
C LEU A 156 -10.61 19.36 -9.52
N LEU A 157 -11.17 18.40 -10.26
CA LEU A 157 -11.06 18.36 -11.72
C LEU A 157 -11.67 19.61 -12.39
N GLY A 158 -12.67 20.22 -11.77
CA GLY A 158 -13.29 21.46 -12.25
C GLY A 158 -12.51 22.73 -11.93
N TRP A 159 -11.42 22.65 -11.16
CA TRP A 159 -10.66 23.83 -10.75
C TRP A 159 -9.82 24.41 -11.88
N GLN A 160 -9.91 25.73 -12.01
CA GLN A 160 -9.10 26.51 -12.96
C GLN A 160 -7.69 26.70 -12.42
N GLY A 161 -6.68 26.45 -13.25
CA GLY A 161 -5.27 26.63 -12.89
C GLY A 161 -4.63 25.51 -12.08
N LEU A 162 -5.37 24.43 -11.78
CA LEU A 162 -4.77 23.21 -11.22
C LEU A 162 -3.81 22.59 -12.25
N ASP A 163 -2.64 22.11 -11.79
CA ASP A 163 -1.65 21.50 -12.69
C ASP A 163 -2.28 20.38 -13.53
N PRO A 164 -2.11 20.38 -14.87
CA PRO A 164 -2.69 19.37 -15.73
C PRO A 164 -2.28 17.94 -15.35
N GLY A 165 -1.05 17.73 -14.88
CA GLY A 165 -0.58 16.42 -14.42
C GLY A 165 -1.36 15.93 -13.20
N VAL A 166 -1.69 16.82 -12.26
CA VAL A 166 -2.54 16.49 -11.11
C VAL A 166 -3.95 16.12 -11.56
N LYS A 167 -4.52 16.84 -12.53
CA LYS A 167 -5.83 16.46 -13.11
C LYS A 167 -5.81 15.06 -13.71
N LEU A 168 -4.75 14.68 -14.44
CA LEU A 168 -4.60 13.32 -14.97
C LEU A 168 -4.58 12.26 -13.85
N LEU A 169 -3.87 12.53 -12.75
CA LEU A 169 -3.83 11.64 -11.59
C LEU A 169 -5.20 11.50 -10.93
N LEU A 170 -5.96 12.60 -10.79
CA LEU A 170 -7.31 12.61 -10.25
C LEU A 170 -8.30 11.84 -11.16
N SER A 171 -8.15 11.94 -12.48
CA SER A 171 -8.99 11.24 -13.46
C SER A 171 -8.78 9.73 -13.46
N SER A 172 -7.55 9.25 -13.21
CA SER A 172 -7.18 7.84 -13.34
C SER A 172 -8.08 6.86 -12.58
N PRO A 173 -8.30 7.02 -11.26
CA PRO A 173 -9.20 6.13 -10.53
C PRO A 173 -10.68 6.30 -10.91
N LEU A 174 -11.11 7.49 -11.35
CA LEU A 174 -12.50 7.72 -11.79
C LEU A 174 -12.80 7.02 -13.12
N VAL A 175 -11.86 7.09 -14.07
CA VAL A 175 -11.94 6.35 -15.35
C VAL A 175 -11.95 4.83 -15.10
N ALA A 176 -11.12 4.35 -14.18
CA ALA A 176 -11.09 2.95 -13.79
C ALA A 176 -12.41 2.46 -13.16
N ALA A 177 -13.04 3.30 -12.33
CA ALA A 177 -14.32 3.00 -11.70
C ALA A 177 -15.52 3.11 -12.67
N GLY A 178 -15.35 3.77 -13.83
CA GLY A 178 -16.44 4.08 -14.75
C GLY A 178 -17.23 5.33 -14.36
N ASP A 179 -16.74 6.13 -13.42
CA ASP A 179 -17.33 7.37 -12.92
C ASP A 179 -16.78 8.62 -13.66
N PHE A 180 -16.17 8.41 -14.82
CA PHE A 180 -15.62 9.46 -15.66
C PHE A 180 -15.98 9.21 -17.12
N ASP A 181 -16.47 10.24 -17.79
CA ASP A 181 -16.91 10.20 -19.18
C ASP A 181 -16.53 11.50 -19.94
N LYS A 182 -17.06 11.64 -21.15
CA LYS A 182 -16.82 12.81 -22.02
C LYS A 182 -17.39 14.13 -21.48
N ASP A 183 -18.37 14.05 -20.58
CA ASP A 183 -19.08 15.20 -20.02
C ASP A 183 -18.50 15.58 -18.63
N SER A 184 -17.58 14.75 -18.11
CA SER A 184 -16.91 14.93 -16.83
C SER A 184 -15.95 16.12 -16.84
N PRO A 185 -15.84 16.86 -15.72
CA PRO A 185 -14.81 17.88 -15.57
C PRO A 185 -13.43 17.19 -15.70
N GLY A 186 -12.53 17.78 -16.49
CA GLY A 186 -11.23 17.17 -16.80
C GLY A 186 -11.13 16.44 -18.13
N TYR A 187 -12.24 16.13 -18.83
CA TYR A 187 -12.15 15.45 -20.13
C TYR A 187 -11.40 16.29 -21.18
N ALA A 188 -11.63 17.61 -21.19
CA ALA A 188 -10.90 18.53 -22.05
C ALA A 188 -9.39 18.57 -21.70
N ASP A 189 -9.04 18.51 -20.42
CA ASP A 189 -7.65 18.46 -19.96
C ASP A 189 -6.95 17.17 -20.44
N LEU A 190 -7.67 16.03 -20.55
CA LEU A 190 -7.14 14.81 -21.16
C LEU A 190 -6.79 15.01 -22.63
N LEU A 191 -7.67 15.68 -23.39
CA LEU A 191 -7.43 15.95 -24.81
C LEU A 191 -6.25 16.90 -25.00
N GLU A 192 -6.16 17.96 -24.20
CA GLU A 192 -5.04 18.91 -24.23
C GLU A 192 -3.71 18.22 -23.89
N ALA A 193 -3.71 17.32 -22.91
CA ALA A 193 -2.52 16.58 -22.50
C ALA A 193 -1.96 15.65 -23.59
N LEU A 194 -2.71 15.33 -24.65
CA LEU A 194 -2.18 14.57 -25.80
C LEU A 194 -1.07 15.31 -26.55
N ASP A 195 -1.02 16.64 -26.43
CA ASP A 195 0.00 17.49 -27.04
C ASP A 195 1.14 17.84 -26.07
N ASP A 196 1.12 17.32 -24.84
CA ASP A 196 2.17 17.57 -23.84
C ASP A 196 3.52 16.96 -24.29
N PRO A 197 4.63 17.70 -24.22
CA PRO A 197 5.94 17.20 -24.60
C PRO A 197 6.46 16.09 -23.66
N ALA A 198 5.98 16.01 -22.42
CA ALA A 198 6.34 14.98 -21.47
C ALA A 198 5.61 13.67 -21.78
N LEU A 199 6.36 12.66 -22.25
CA LEU A 199 5.81 11.35 -22.64
C LEU A 199 4.97 10.67 -21.55
N GLY A 200 5.28 10.90 -20.26
CA GLY A 200 4.48 10.37 -19.16
C GLY A 200 3.07 10.97 -19.10
N LYS A 201 2.95 12.31 -19.18
CA LYS A 201 1.65 13.00 -19.17
C LYS A 201 0.84 12.67 -20.41
N LYS A 202 1.46 12.81 -21.59
CA LYS A 202 0.86 12.46 -22.89
C LYS A 202 0.43 11.00 -22.96
N GLY A 203 1.27 10.09 -22.49
CA GLY A 203 0.97 8.66 -22.47
C GLY A 203 -0.14 8.31 -21.49
N LEU A 204 -0.20 8.95 -20.31
CA LEU A 204 -1.27 8.71 -19.34
C LEU A 204 -2.61 9.21 -19.87
N ALA A 205 -2.64 10.42 -20.44
CA ALA A 205 -3.81 10.94 -21.13
C ALA A 205 -4.26 10.00 -22.27
N GLY A 206 -3.32 9.50 -23.08
CA GLY A 206 -3.59 8.53 -24.14
C GLY A 206 -4.14 7.20 -23.63
N LEU A 207 -3.64 6.71 -22.50
CA LEU A 207 -4.12 5.50 -21.82
C LEU A 207 -5.56 5.67 -21.32
N LEU A 208 -5.85 6.76 -20.60
CA LEU A 208 -7.18 7.06 -20.08
C LEU A 208 -8.20 7.27 -21.22
N LEU A 209 -7.82 8.01 -22.27
CA LEU A 209 -8.68 8.21 -23.43
C LEU A 209 -8.92 6.93 -24.22
N THR A 210 -7.93 6.03 -24.29
CA THR A 210 -8.11 4.69 -24.87
C THR A 210 -9.13 3.88 -24.09
N GLN A 211 -9.07 3.91 -22.74
CA GLN A 211 -10.06 3.27 -21.88
C GLN A 211 -11.48 3.81 -22.12
N LEU A 212 -11.60 5.11 -22.37
CA LEU A 212 -12.86 5.78 -22.72
C LEU A 212 -13.29 5.56 -24.18
N GLY A 213 -12.56 4.76 -24.97
CA GLY A 213 -12.88 4.45 -26.36
C GLY A 213 -12.54 5.55 -27.37
N ASN A 214 -11.74 6.56 -26.99
CA ASN A 214 -11.32 7.63 -27.89
C ASN A 214 -10.10 7.21 -28.74
N ASP A 215 -10.23 7.35 -30.06
CA ASP A 215 -9.21 6.90 -31.02
C ASP A 215 -7.92 7.75 -31.02
N GLN A 216 -7.98 9.02 -30.58
CA GLN A 216 -6.77 9.83 -30.43
C GLN A 216 -5.86 9.27 -29.33
N GLY A 217 -6.45 8.75 -28.25
CA GLY A 217 -5.70 8.07 -27.20
C GLY A 217 -4.94 6.85 -27.73
N LYS A 218 -5.62 6.02 -28.55
CA LYS A 218 -5.01 4.85 -29.20
C LYS A 218 -3.85 5.25 -30.10
N GLN A 219 -4.01 6.33 -30.87
CA GLN A 219 -2.97 6.84 -31.76
C GLN A 219 -1.73 7.28 -30.96
N VAL A 220 -1.90 7.99 -29.84
CA VAL A 220 -0.80 8.40 -28.97
C VAL A 220 -0.05 7.20 -28.39
N LEU A 221 -0.76 6.16 -27.94
CA LEU A 221 -0.11 4.93 -27.48
C LEU A 221 0.67 4.22 -28.59
N ALA A 222 0.12 4.18 -29.81
CA ALA A 222 0.80 3.61 -30.98
C ALA A 222 2.06 4.41 -31.38
N ASP A 223 2.04 5.74 -31.22
CA ASP A 223 3.18 6.61 -31.45
C ASP A 223 4.24 6.44 -30.35
N LEU A 224 3.84 6.37 -29.09
CA LEU A 224 4.73 6.12 -27.96
C LEU A 224 5.46 4.78 -28.11
N ARG A 225 4.78 3.75 -28.62
CA ARG A 225 5.40 2.45 -28.93
C ARG A 225 6.53 2.57 -29.95
N ARG A 226 6.34 3.40 -30.98
CA ARG A 226 7.30 3.61 -32.08
C ARG A 226 8.37 4.65 -31.76
N SER A 227 8.27 5.32 -30.62
CA SER A 227 9.18 6.39 -30.24
C SER A 227 10.58 5.87 -29.98
N THR A 228 11.57 6.55 -30.54
CA THR A 228 13.00 6.32 -30.27
C THR A 228 13.53 7.21 -29.14
N HIS A 229 12.65 7.96 -28.48
CA HIS A 229 13.05 8.84 -27.38
C HIS A 229 13.64 8.03 -26.21
N PRO A 230 14.75 8.46 -25.59
CA PRO A 230 15.41 7.70 -24.53
C PRO A 230 14.50 7.30 -23.35
N SER A 231 13.52 8.16 -23.03
CA SER A 231 12.56 7.92 -21.95
C SER A 231 11.31 7.11 -22.36
N ALA A 232 11.18 6.69 -23.62
CA ALA A 232 9.96 6.03 -24.11
C ALA A 232 9.70 4.71 -23.39
N GLN A 233 10.72 3.88 -23.18
CA GLN A 233 10.59 2.60 -22.49
C GLN A 233 10.22 2.77 -21.00
N ALA A 234 10.78 3.78 -20.34
CA ALA A 234 10.41 4.10 -18.95
C ALA A 234 8.94 4.54 -18.86
N ALA A 235 8.49 5.41 -19.78
CA ALA A 235 7.09 5.81 -19.87
C ALA A 235 6.16 4.61 -20.15
N GLN A 236 6.53 3.73 -21.07
CA GLN A 236 5.76 2.51 -21.37
C GLN A 236 5.64 1.60 -20.13
N ALA A 237 6.73 1.40 -19.38
CA ALA A 237 6.70 0.60 -18.15
C ALA A 237 5.75 1.20 -17.11
N THR A 238 5.85 2.51 -16.84
CA THR A 238 4.95 3.19 -15.90
C THR A 238 3.49 3.08 -16.32
N LEU A 239 3.18 3.27 -17.60
CA LEU A 239 1.80 3.18 -18.10
C LEU A 239 1.23 1.77 -18.03
N LEU A 240 2.05 0.73 -18.28
CA LEU A 240 1.65 -0.66 -18.11
C LEU A 240 1.40 -1.01 -16.64
N GLU A 241 2.21 -0.49 -15.72
CA GLU A 241 2.00 -0.62 -14.27
C GLU A 241 0.71 0.11 -13.84
N THR A 242 0.47 1.33 -14.31
CA THR A 242 -0.77 2.07 -14.07
C THR A 242 -1.98 1.30 -14.60
N ALA A 243 -1.91 0.79 -15.83
CA ALA A 243 -2.99 0.01 -16.42
C ALA A 243 -3.28 -1.26 -15.62
N TRP A 244 -2.24 -1.96 -15.17
CA TRP A 244 -2.36 -3.13 -14.30
C TRP A 244 -3.03 -2.77 -12.97
N SER A 245 -2.53 -1.77 -12.25
CA SER A 245 -3.02 -1.41 -10.92
C SER A 245 -4.46 -0.89 -10.94
N HIS A 246 -4.83 -0.13 -11.98
CA HIS A 246 -6.17 0.45 -12.10
C HIS A 246 -7.13 -0.36 -12.98
N GLY A 247 -6.73 -1.52 -13.50
CA GLY A 247 -7.61 -2.36 -14.33
C GLY A 247 -8.03 -1.73 -15.67
N LEU A 248 -7.17 -0.90 -16.28
CA LEU A 248 -7.46 -0.19 -17.54
C LEU A 248 -7.32 -1.13 -18.75
N ASN A 249 -8.36 -1.95 -18.98
CA ASN A 249 -8.36 -3.02 -19.97
C ASN A 249 -8.31 -2.59 -21.44
N GLY A 250 -8.63 -1.33 -21.76
CA GLY A 250 -8.58 -0.80 -23.13
C GLY A 250 -7.19 -0.82 -23.76
N CYS A 251 -6.13 -1.04 -22.97
CA CYS A 251 -4.75 -1.06 -23.44
C CYS A 251 -4.23 -2.44 -23.88
N ALA A 252 -5.05 -3.50 -23.87
CA ALA A 252 -4.62 -4.87 -24.15
C ALA A 252 -3.84 -5.01 -25.47
N ASP A 253 -4.39 -4.49 -26.58
CA ASP A 253 -3.75 -4.51 -27.91
C ASP A 253 -2.41 -3.78 -27.91
N TRP A 254 -2.33 -2.65 -27.21
CA TRP A 254 -1.11 -1.85 -27.11
C TRP A 254 -0.04 -2.59 -26.31
N ALA A 255 -0.40 -3.19 -25.17
CA ALA A 255 0.49 -4.01 -24.37
C ALA A 255 1.04 -5.20 -25.17
N TYR A 256 0.19 -5.89 -25.93
CA TYR A 256 0.65 -6.98 -26.81
C TYR A 256 1.63 -6.48 -27.88
N SER A 257 1.35 -5.32 -28.48
CA SER A 257 2.24 -4.73 -29.49
C SER A 257 3.62 -4.32 -28.93
N ILE A 258 3.71 -4.04 -27.63
CA ILE A 258 4.98 -3.85 -26.93
C ILE A 258 5.63 -5.21 -26.72
N ALA A 259 4.94 -6.17 -26.11
CA ALA A 259 5.47 -7.50 -25.77
C ALA A 259 6.12 -8.22 -26.97
N THR A 260 5.61 -7.99 -28.17
CA THR A 260 6.09 -8.60 -29.42
C THR A 260 7.15 -7.78 -30.16
N THR A 261 7.61 -6.66 -29.61
CA THR A 261 8.66 -5.84 -30.21
C THR A 261 10.02 -6.51 -30.01
N PRO A 262 10.81 -6.70 -31.08
CA PRO A 262 12.17 -7.25 -30.97
C PRO A 262 13.08 -6.39 -30.08
N ASP A 263 14.09 -7.03 -29.48
CA ASP A 263 15.17 -6.36 -28.74
C ASP A 263 14.74 -5.48 -27.56
N LEU A 264 13.56 -5.74 -26.99
CA LEU A 264 13.13 -5.06 -25.78
C LEU A 264 13.91 -5.52 -24.54
N PRO A 265 14.08 -4.63 -23.54
CA PRO A 265 14.52 -5.06 -22.22
C PRO A 265 13.57 -6.13 -21.67
N PRO A 266 14.08 -7.28 -21.17
CA PRO A 266 13.24 -8.40 -20.75
C PRO A 266 12.18 -8.04 -19.71
N ARG A 267 12.47 -7.07 -18.83
CA ARG A 267 11.49 -6.61 -17.82
C ARG A 267 10.26 -5.97 -18.46
N LEU A 268 10.46 -5.16 -19.51
CA LEU A 268 9.37 -4.49 -20.21
C LEU A 268 8.58 -5.48 -21.06
N GLU A 269 9.26 -6.39 -21.76
CA GLU A 269 8.65 -7.50 -22.51
C GLU A 269 7.70 -8.32 -21.61
N MET A 270 8.19 -8.77 -20.45
CA MET A 270 7.39 -9.58 -19.51
C MET A 270 6.23 -8.80 -18.89
N LEU A 271 6.43 -7.52 -18.54
CA LEU A 271 5.36 -6.67 -18.02
C LEU A 271 4.26 -6.46 -19.05
N ALA A 272 4.63 -6.13 -20.29
CA ALA A 272 3.70 -5.91 -21.39
C ALA A 272 2.91 -7.18 -21.73
N LEU A 273 3.59 -8.33 -21.78
CA LEU A 273 2.94 -9.62 -22.00
C LEU A 273 1.90 -9.91 -20.92
N LYS A 274 2.28 -9.73 -19.65
CA LYS A 274 1.40 -9.97 -18.52
C LYS A 274 0.14 -9.10 -18.57
N VAL A 275 0.30 -7.82 -18.88
CA VAL A 275 -0.83 -6.88 -19.04
C VAL A 275 -1.74 -7.30 -20.20
N ALA A 276 -1.16 -7.69 -21.33
CA ALA A 276 -1.92 -8.13 -22.50
C ALA A 276 -2.76 -9.40 -22.21
N ILE A 277 -2.19 -10.40 -21.52
CA ILE A 277 -2.90 -11.62 -21.12
C ILE A 277 -4.04 -11.28 -20.16
N ARG A 278 -3.77 -10.51 -19.08
CA ARG A 278 -4.79 -10.14 -18.09
C ARG A 278 -6.01 -9.46 -18.71
N PHE A 279 -5.79 -8.61 -19.70
CA PHE A 279 -6.85 -7.87 -20.36
C PHE A 279 -7.41 -8.56 -21.62
N GLY A 280 -7.09 -9.85 -21.81
CA GLY A 280 -7.81 -10.75 -22.71
C GLY A 280 -7.34 -10.73 -24.16
N ASP A 281 -6.12 -10.27 -24.46
CA ASP A 281 -5.56 -10.41 -25.80
C ASP A 281 -5.16 -11.88 -26.06
N ARG A 282 -5.97 -12.60 -26.85
CA ARG A 282 -5.73 -14.02 -27.17
C ARG A 282 -4.39 -14.27 -27.87
N ARG A 283 -3.82 -13.27 -28.56
CA ARG A 283 -2.52 -13.42 -29.23
C ARG A 283 -1.39 -13.45 -28.21
N ALA A 284 -1.57 -12.81 -27.05
CA ALA A 284 -0.59 -12.79 -25.98
C ALA A 284 -0.41 -14.19 -25.34
N ASP A 285 -1.50 -14.91 -25.13
CA ASP A 285 -1.48 -16.31 -24.66
C ASP A 285 -0.73 -17.22 -25.64
N ALA A 286 -1.09 -17.17 -26.93
CA ALA A 286 -0.41 -17.96 -27.97
C ALA A 286 1.09 -17.64 -28.05
N TRP A 287 1.45 -16.36 -27.96
CA TRP A 287 2.83 -15.92 -27.98
C TRP A 287 3.61 -16.40 -26.74
N TRP A 288 3.00 -16.40 -25.56
CA TRP A 288 3.62 -16.93 -24.34
C TRP A 288 3.97 -18.42 -24.51
N SER A 289 3.03 -19.24 -25.01
CA SER A 289 3.27 -20.68 -25.25
C SER A 289 4.34 -20.94 -26.31
N GLU A 290 4.34 -20.16 -27.39
CA GLU A 290 5.34 -20.25 -28.45
C GLU A 290 6.75 -19.92 -27.90
N ARG A 291 6.87 -18.84 -27.13
CA ARG A 291 8.14 -18.39 -26.57
C ARG A 291 8.68 -19.36 -25.52
N TRP A 292 7.81 -19.99 -24.74
CA TRP A 292 8.19 -21.08 -23.85
C TRP A 292 8.82 -22.24 -24.63
N SER A 293 8.11 -22.73 -25.64
CA SER A 293 8.48 -23.92 -26.42
C SER A 293 9.76 -23.73 -27.24
N ASN A 294 10.03 -22.50 -27.68
CA ASN A 294 11.16 -22.17 -28.54
C ASN A 294 12.40 -21.65 -27.77
N SER A 295 12.33 -21.55 -26.44
CA SER A 295 13.45 -21.06 -25.63
C SER A 295 14.16 -22.20 -24.92
N GLU A 296 15.49 -22.25 -25.03
CA GLU A 296 16.36 -23.12 -24.23
C GLU A 296 16.97 -22.38 -23.02
N ASP A 297 16.80 -21.04 -22.94
CA ASP A 297 17.31 -20.25 -21.81
C ASP A 297 16.43 -20.45 -20.56
N ILE A 298 16.95 -21.19 -19.59
CA ILE A 298 16.32 -21.44 -18.29
C ILE A 298 15.94 -20.13 -17.59
N THR A 299 16.77 -19.09 -17.66
CA THR A 299 16.47 -17.81 -16.99
C THR A 299 15.26 -17.14 -17.64
N PHE A 300 15.16 -17.20 -18.96
CA PHE A 300 14.01 -16.69 -19.70
C PHE A 300 12.75 -17.53 -19.43
N GLN A 301 12.86 -18.85 -19.45
CA GLN A 301 11.78 -19.77 -19.08
C GLN A 301 11.27 -19.47 -17.66
N THR A 302 12.13 -19.40 -16.63
CA THR A 302 11.69 -19.05 -15.28
C THR A 302 10.92 -17.73 -15.22
N ARG A 303 11.35 -16.69 -15.98
CA ARG A 303 10.61 -15.42 -16.06
C ARG A 303 9.23 -15.58 -16.71
N LEU A 304 9.14 -16.35 -17.80
CA LEU A 304 7.86 -16.68 -18.43
C LEU A 304 6.95 -17.47 -17.49
N ALA A 305 7.48 -18.39 -16.69
CA ALA A 305 6.71 -19.12 -15.68
C ALA A 305 6.11 -18.19 -14.62
N TRP A 306 6.86 -17.18 -14.16
CA TRP A 306 6.31 -16.14 -13.28
C TRP A 306 5.22 -15.31 -13.94
N VAL A 307 5.39 -14.93 -15.21
CA VAL A 307 4.33 -14.24 -15.96
C VAL A 307 3.09 -15.12 -16.07
N GLY A 308 3.26 -16.39 -16.39
CA GLY A 308 2.18 -17.37 -16.47
C GLY A 308 1.43 -17.52 -15.15
N LEU A 309 2.15 -17.62 -14.02
CA LEU A 309 1.54 -17.65 -12.70
C LEU A 309 0.78 -16.36 -12.36
N GLU A 310 1.37 -15.19 -12.63
CA GLU A 310 0.71 -13.90 -12.38
C GLU A 310 -0.51 -13.67 -13.30
N ALA A 311 -0.52 -14.28 -14.48
CA ALA A 311 -1.61 -14.19 -15.44
C ALA A 311 -2.56 -15.40 -15.40
N ALA A 312 -2.32 -16.38 -14.52
CA ALA A 312 -3.05 -17.63 -14.42
C ALA A 312 -4.57 -17.50 -14.35
N PRO A 313 -5.14 -16.50 -13.64
CA PRO A 313 -6.58 -16.30 -13.64
C PRO A 313 -7.17 -16.06 -15.04
N TRP A 314 -6.39 -15.63 -16.03
CA TRP A 314 -6.86 -15.25 -17.38
C TRP A 314 -6.36 -16.17 -18.49
N MET A 315 -5.73 -17.29 -18.15
CA MET A 315 -5.22 -18.29 -19.10
C MET A 315 -5.96 -19.61 -18.94
N ASP A 316 -5.95 -20.43 -19.99
CA ASP A 316 -6.49 -21.80 -19.94
C ASP A 316 -5.53 -22.73 -19.20
N ALA A 317 -6.06 -23.70 -18.45
CA ALA A 317 -5.29 -24.52 -17.52
C ALA A 317 -4.27 -25.45 -18.23
N GLU A 318 -4.62 -25.91 -19.44
CA GLU A 318 -3.77 -26.78 -20.27
C GLU A 318 -2.48 -26.07 -20.71
N ARG A 319 -2.45 -24.72 -20.69
CA ARG A 319 -1.25 -23.94 -21.04
C ARG A 319 -0.08 -24.19 -20.10
N PHE A 320 -0.34 -24.68 -18.90
CA PHE A 320 0.67 -24.87 -17.87
C PHE A 320 1.29 -26.28 -17.87
N GLU A 321 0.78 -27.23 -18.67
CA GLU A 321 1.35 -28.58 -18.78
C GLU A 321 2.87 -28.58 -19.06
N PRO A 322 3.40 -27.77 -20.01
CA PRO A 322 4.83 -27.74 -20.27
C PRO A 322 5.68 -27.25 -19.09
N LEU A 323 5.11 -26.46 -18.17
CA LEU A 323 5.82 -26.04 -16.95
C LEU A 323 5.83 -27.18 -15.93
N ILE A 324 4.72 -27.91 -15.81
CA ILE A 324 4.57 -29.05 -14.89
C ILE A 324 5.56 -30.16 -15.22
N ASP A 325 5.85 -30.37 -16.51
CA ASP A 325 6.79 -31.36 -17.02
C ASP A 325 8.27 -30.91 -16.95
N SER A 326 8.54 -29.69 -16.47
CA SER A 326 9.89 -29.17 -16.31
C SER A 326 10.70 -29.99 -15.28
N GLU A 327 11.98 -30.23 -15.59
CA GLU A 327 12.94 -30.84 -14.65
C GLU A 327 13.30 -29.91 -13.48
N ASP A 328 13.16 -28.59 -13.67
CA ASP A 328 13.32 -27.60 -12.60
C ASP A 328 12.08 -27.61 -11.68
N GLU A 329 12.27 -28.00 -10.42
CA GLU A 329 11.17 -28.15 -9.45
C GLU A 329 10.45 -26.84 -9.15
N LEU A 330 11.15 -25.69 -9.13
CA LEU A 330 10.48 -24.40 -8.94
C LEU A 330 9.54 -24.12 -10.11
N VAL A 331 10.02 -24.30 -11.34
CA VAL A 331 9.20 -24.13 -12.55
C VAL A 331 8.00 -25.07 -12.53
N ALA A 332 8.20 -26.34 -12.15
CA ALA A 332 7.12 -27.31 -12.04
C ALA A 332 6.07 -26.88 -11.00
N GLN A 333 6.49 -26.38 -9.83
CA GLN A 333 5.56 -25.85 -8.82
C GLN A 333 4.83 -24.58 -9.31
N LEU A 334 5.49 -23.69 -10.06
CA LEU A 334 4.85 -22.55 -10.69
C LEU A 334 3.75 -23.00 -11.65
N GLY A 335 4.04 -24.00 -12.50
CA GLY A 335 3.07 -24.58 -13.43
C GLY A 335 1.86 -25.20 -12.72
N ARG A 336 2.09 -26.03 -11.70
CA ARG A 336 1.02 -26.68 -10.90
C ARG A 336 0.13 -25.64 -10.20
N THR A 337 0.74 -24.58 -9.67
CA THR A 337 0.01 -23.50 -8.99
C THR A 337 -0.80 -22.68 -9.99
N ALA A 338 -0.22 -22.30 -11.12
CA ALA A 338 -0.90 -21.57 -12.17
C ALA A 338 -2.09 -22.36 -12.76
N GLN A 339 -1.90 -23.67 -13.00
CA GLN A 339 -2.96 -24.56 -13.44
C GLN A 339 -4.13 -24.59 -12.47
N ALA A 340 -3.87 -24.78 -11.18
CA ALA A 340 -4.92 -24.81 -10.15
C ALA A 340 -5.72 -23.51 -10.11
N ILE A 341 -5.06 -22.35 -10.19
CA ILE A 341 -5.70 -21.02 -10.20
C ILE A 341 -6.57 -20.82 -11.44
N SER A 342 -6.10 -21.28 -12.62
CA SER A 342 -6.89 -21.23 -13.84
C SER A 342 -8.15 -22.09 -13.73
N MET A 343 -8.02 -23.32 -13.21
CA MET A 343 -9.15 -24.26 -13.02
C MET A 343 -10.18 -23.77 -12.01
N SER A 344 -9.77 -23.08 -10.95
CA SER A 344 -10.71 -22.57 -9.93
C SER A 344 -11.63 -21.46 -10.46
N ARG A 345 -11.20 -20.72 -11.50
CA ARG A 345 -12.05 -19.70 -12.13
C ARG A 345 -13.14 -20.29 -13.00
N ASN A 346 -12.93 -21.47 -13.57
CA ASN A 346 -13.86 -22.14 -14.46
C ASN A 346 -14.94 -22.97 -13.72
N ASP A 347 -15.10 -22.77 -12.39
CA ASP A 347 -15.98 -23.55 -11.49
C ASP A 347 -15.73 -25.08 -11.52
N THR A 348 -14.57 -25.51 -12.05
CA THR A 348 -14.24 -26.93 -12.24
C THR A 348 -13.43 -27.55 -11.12
N ALA A 349 -12.77 -26.74 -10.28
CA ALA A 349 -11.94 -27.23 -9.18
C ALA A 349 -12.43 -26.65 -7.84
N GLU A 350 -12.59 -27.52 -6.85
CA GLU A 350 -12.78 -27.09 -5.46
C GLU A 350 -11.50 -26.34 -5.01
N PHE A 351 -11.68 -25.28 -4.21
CA PHE A 351 -10.61 -24.47 -3.59
C PHE A 351 -9.44 -25.24 -2.92
N PRO A 352 -9.61 -26.46 -2.34
CA PRO A 352 -8.54 -27.18 -1.65
C PRO A 352 -7.29 -27.47 -2.49
N GLU A 353 -7.43 -27.59 -3.82
CA GLU A 353 -6.28 -27.82 -4.68
C GLU A 353 -5.43 -26.56 -4.83
N VAL A 354 -6.04 -25.38 -5.01
CA VAL A 354 -5.31 -24.10 -5.11
C VAL A 354 -4.50 -23.85 -3.85
N GLU A 355 -5.12 -24.05 -2.69
CA GLU A 355 -4.45 -23.88 -1.41
C GLU A 355 -3.22 -24.77 -1.29
N THR A 356 -3.38 -26.07 -1.55
CA THR A 356 -2.28 -27.02 -1.49
C THR A 356 -1.14 -26.61 -2.42
N ARG A 357 -1.45 -26.15 -3.65
CA ARG A 357 -0.40 -25.74 -4.60
C ARG A 357 0.31 -24.46 -4.18
N VAL A 358 -0.42 -23.44 -3.72
CA VAL A 358 0.17 -22.19 -3.22
C VAL A 358 1.07 -22.47 -2.02
N ILE A 359 0.62 -23.32 -1.10
CA ILE A 359 1.40 -23.74 0.07
C ILE A 359 2.69 -24.46 -0.36
N ASN A 360 2.62 -25.44 -1.27
CA ASN A 360 3.80 -26.13 -1.78
C ASN A 360 4.78 -25.17 -2.46
N LEU A 361 4.26 -24.15 -3.17
CA LEU A 361 5.08 -23.11 -3.77
C LEU A 361 5.78 -22.25 -2.70
N ILE A 362 5.12 -21.92 -1.59
CA ILE A 362 5.74 -21.22 -0.45
C ILE A 362 6.85 -22.08 0.17
N GLU A 363 6.66 -23.40 0.26
CA GLU A 363 7.64 -24.34 0.84
C GLU A 363 8.92 -24.47 0.02
N THR A 364 8.91 -24.10 -1.28
CA THR A 364 10.15 -23.92 -2.06
C THR A 364 11.08 -22.88 -1.44
N ASN A 365 10.56 -22.03 -0.54
CA ASN A 365 11.26 -20.98 0.16
C ASN A 365 11.93 -19.95 -0.77
N HIS A 366 11.45 -19.91 -2.02
CA HIS A 366 11.96 -19.00 -3.02
C HIS A 366 11.44 -17.58 -2.74
N PRO A 367 12.30 -16.54 -2.65
CA PRO A 367 11.85 -15.21 -2.26
C PRO A 367 10.76 -14.59 -3.14
N LEU A 368 10.74 -14.91 -4.44
CA LEU A 368 9.68 -14.44 -5.33
C LEU A 368 8.36 -15.20 -5.12
N ALA A 369 8.42 -16.47 -4.71
CA ALA A 369 7.23 -17.27 -4.38
C ALA A 369 6.54 -16.71 -3.15
N CYS A 370 7.28 -16.47 -2.07
CA CYS A 370 6.71 -15.90 -0.85
C CYS A 370 6.11 -14.51 -1.12
N ARG A 371 6.84 -13.64 -1.84
CA ARG A 371 6.32 -12.30 -2.21
C ARG A 371 5.07 -12.38 -3.07
N TRP A 372 5.05 -13.26 -4.07
CA TRP A 372 3.89 -13.47 -4.92
C TRP A 372 2.70 -13.98 -4.10
N ALA A 373 2.91 -14.97 -3.24
CA ALA A 373 1.86 -15.59 -2.43
C ALA A 373 1.27 -14.59 -1.42
N THR A 374 2.08 -13.72 -0.81
CA THR A 374 1.58 -12.63 0.04
C THR A 374 0.66 -11.69 -0.73
N ARG A 375 1.06 -11.25 -1.93
CA ARG A 375 0.20 -10.38 -2.76
C ARG A 375 -1.05 -11.13 -3.19
N TYR A 376 -0.93 -12.39 -3.59
CA TYR A 376 -2.07 -13.20 -3.99
C TYR A 376 -3.08 -13.37 -2.83
N ALA A 377 -2.60 -13.59 -1.60
CA ALA A 377 -3.42 -13.63 -0.40
C ALA A 377 -4.20 -12.32 -0.17
N GLN A 378 -3.57 -11.17 -0.40
CA GLN A 378 -4.21 -9.84 -0.34
C GLN A 378 -5.27 -9.65 -1.42
N ASP A 379 -4.97 -10.07 -2.66
CA ASP A 379 -5.85 -9.88 -3.81
C ASP A 379 -7.14 -10.72 -3.69
N ILE A 380 -7.04 -11.96 -3.18
CA ILE A 380 -8.21 -12.84 -3.03
C ILE A 380 -8.84 -12.80 -1.63
N GLY A 381 -8.20 -12.13 -0.67
CA GLY A 381 -8.63 -12.10 0.72
C GLY A 381 -8.52 -13.45 1.44
N SER A 382 -7.45 -14.23 1.25
CA SER A 382 -7.23 -15.51 1.96
C SER A 382 -6.26 -15.37 3.12
N ALA A 383 -6.78 -15.54 4.34
CA ALA A 383 -6.00 -15.59 5.57
C ALA A 383 -5.12 -16.85 5.63
N GLU A 384 -5.55 -17.97 5.06
CA GLU A 384 -4.81 -19.23 5.04
C GLU A 384 -3.46 -19.04 4.34
N PHE A 385 -3.42 -18.37 3.18
CA PHE A 385 -2.18 -18.13 2.45
C PHE A 385 -1.26 -17.15 3.18
N ALA A 386 -1.85 -16.10 3.77
CA ALA A 386 -1.10 -15.18 4.61
C ALA A 386 -0.47 -15.92 5.80
N SER A 387 -1.22 -16.81 6.46
CA SER A 387 -0.75 -17.64 7.56
C SER A 387 0.37 -18.59 7.14
N ALA A 388 0.25 -19.22 5.96
CA ALA A 388 1.26 -20.13 5.44
C ALA A 388 2.58 -19.42 5.17
N VAL A 389 2.55 -18.20 4.62
CA VAL A 389 3.76 -17.39 4.43
C VAL A 389 4.38 -17.03 5.78
N VAL A 390 3.59 -16.60 6.76
CA VAL A 390 4.11 -16.27 8.10
C VAL A 390 4.82 -17.49 8.70
N LEU A 391 4.14 -18.63 8.79
CA LEU A 391 4.63 -19.81 9.52
C LEU A 391 5.75 -20.58 8.80
N ARG A 392 5.83 -20.55 7.46
CA ARG A 392 6.73 -21.44 6.70
C ARG A 392 7.98 -20.78 6.13
N THR A 393 8.11 -19.46 6.23
CA THR A 393 9.27 -18.71 5.66
C THR A 393 10.44 -18.54 6.62
N GLU A 394 10.29 -18.99 7.87
CA GLU A 394 11.33 -18.94 8.88
C GLU A 394 12.56 -19.80 8.53
N PRO A 395 12.45 -21.13 8.33
CA PRO A 395 13.62 -21.95 7.99
C PRO A 395 14.08 -21.60 6.58
N GLY A 396 15.30 -21.10 6.40
CA GLY A 396 15.79 -20.82 5.05
C GLY A 396 17.23 -20.37 4.91
N GLU A 397 17.76 -20.51 3.70
CA GLU A 397 19.11 -20.09 3.36
C GLU A 397 19.32 -18.58 3.60
N PRO A 398 20.52 -18.13 3.98
CA PRO A 398 20.82 -16.69 4.17
C PRO A 398 20.51 -15.85 2.92
N ARG A 399 20.65 -16.44 1.73
CA ARG A 399 20.36 -15.76 0.47
C ARG A 399 18.87 -15.47 0.38
N GLY A 400 18.52 -14.20 0.16
CA GLY A 400 17.13 -13.76 0.04
C GLY A 400 16.39 -13.59 1.36
N ARG A 401 17.04 -13.77 2.52
CA ARG A 401 16.46 -13.59 3.86
C ARG A 401 15.71 -12.27 4.01
N ALA A 402 16.30 -11.14 3.59
CA ALA A 402 15.65 -9.83 3.68
C ALA A 402 14.32 -9.76 2.92
N ARG A 403 14.21 -10.43 1.76
CA ARG A 403 12.97 -10.47 0.97
C ARG A 403 11.92 -11.37 1.60
N ARG A 404 12.33 -12.47 2.23
CA ARG A 404 11.41 -13.32 3.00
C ARG A 404 10.87 -12.60 4.23
N LEU A 405 11.71 -11.87 4.93
CA LEU A 405 11.27 -11.03 6.05
C LEU A 405 10.27 -9.95 5.61
N ASP A 406 10.47 -9.32 4.45
CA ASP A 406 9.46 -8.38 3.89
C ASP A 406 8.13 -9.09 3.56
N ALA A 407 8.17 -10.34 3.09
CA ALA A 407 6.97 -11.15 2.87
C ALA A 407 6.27 -11.49 4.20
N VAL A 408 7.01 -11.85 5.25
CA VAL A 408 6.47 -12.05 6.61
C VAL A 408 5.76 -10.79 7.10
N VAL A 409 6.41 -9.62 7.01
CA VAL A 409 5.81 -8.34 7.44
C VAL A 409 4.47 -8.09 6.75
N ARG A 410 4.42 -8.24 5.41
CA ARG A 410 3.20 -8.01 4.64
C ARG A 410 2.14 -9.09 4.90
N SER A 411 2.53 -10.35 5.03
CA SER A 411 1.59 -11.44 5.31
C SER A 411 1.02 -11.36 6.72
N THR A 412 1.80 -10.94 7.71
CA THR A 412 1.26 -10.67 9.06
C THR A 412 0.23 -9.55 9.02
N GLN A 413 0.51 -8.45 8.31
CA GLN A 413 -0.43 -7.36 8.11
C GLN A 413 -1.74 -7.86 7.46
N THR A 414 -1.64 -8.64 6.39
CA THR A 414 -2.82 -9.18 5.70
C THR A 414 -3.59 -10.17 6.55
N LEU A 415 -2.90 -11.02 7.32
CA LEU A 415 -3.54 -12.01 8.18
C LEU A 415 -4.40 -11.35 9.26
N ILE A 416 -3.92 -10.28 9.89
CA ILE A 416 -4.68 -9.57 10.93
C ILE A 416 -5.84 -8.76 10.33
N GLU A 417 -5.68 -8.22 9.12
CA GLU A 417 -6.75 -7.50 8.40
C GLU A 417 -7.90 -8.43 7.97
N LEU A 418 -7.61 -9.69 7.64
CA LEU A 418 -8.60 -10.65 7.14
C LEU A 418 -9.25 -11.49 8.25
N GLU A 419 -8.46 -12.08 9.15
CA GLU A 419 -8.93 -13.06 10.15
C GLU A 419 -8.27 -12.81 11.52
N PRO A 420 -8.65 -11.73 12.22
CA PRO A 420 -7.91 -11.26 13.38
C PRO A 420 -7.83 -12.24 14.55
N ILE A 421 -8.90 -13.03 14.79
CA ILE A 421 -8.94 -14.02 15.87
C ILE A 421 -7.96 -15.17 15.59
N GLN A 422 -7.95 -15.66 14.35
CA GLN A 422 -7.03 -16.72 13.94
C GLN A 422 -5.59 -16.19 13.93
N ALA A 423 -5.38 -14.96 13.40
CA ALA A 423 -4.11 -14.26 13.40
C ALA A 423 -3.51 -14.21 14.80
N LYS A 424 -4.29 -13.75 15.79
CA LYS A 424 -3.88 -13.68 17.20
C LYS A 424 -3.38 -15.03 17.70
N THR A 425 -4.17 -16.09 17.54
CA THR A 425 -3.81 -17.43 18.01
C THR A 425 -2.49 -17.92 17.39
N LEU A 426 -2.36 -17.79 16.07
CA LEU A 426 -1.19 -18.25 15.32
C LEU A 426 0.06 -17.44 15.65
N ILE A 427 -0.06 -16.11 15.67
CA ILE A 427 1.07 -15.19 15.90
C ILE A 427 1.59 -15.33 17.32
N VAL A 428 0.72 -15.36 18.33
CA VAL A 428 1.13 -15.53 19.73
C VAL A 428 1.82 -16.88 19.91
N THR A 429 1.24 -17.96 19.40
CA THR A 429 1.84 -19.30 19.47
C THR A 429 3.22 -19.34 18.80
N ALA A 430 3.35 -18.73 17.63
CA ALA A 430 4.63 -18.69 16.91
C ALA A 430 5.69 -17.87 17.66
N LEU A 431 5.32 -16.69 18.19
CA LEU A 431 6.26 -15.83 18.92
C LEU A 431 6.70 -16.42 20.26
N GLN A 432 5.91 -17.30 20.87
CA GLN A 432 6.25 -18.02 22.11
C GLN A 432 7.23 -19.18 21.90
N SER A 433 7.45 -19.61 20.66
CA SER A 433 8.38 -20.71 20.38
C SER A 433 9.84 -20.29 20.62
N GLU A 434 10.54 -21.04 21.47
CA GLU A 434 11.95 -20.80 21.81
C GLU A 434 12.90 -20.98 20.63
N THR A 435 12.47 -21.67 19.57
CA THR A 435 13.30 -21.93 18.39
C THR A 435 13.29 -20.77 17.40
N VAL A 436 12.48 -19.73 17.63
CA VAL A 436 12.23 -18.72 16.61
C VAL A 436 13.32 -17.68 16.52
N GLU A 437 13.80 -17.43 15.30
CA GLU A 437 14.86 -16.45 15.09
C GLU A 437 14.38 -15.01 15.38
N PRO A 438 15.17 -14.17 16.08
CA PRO A 438 14.78 -12.79 16.40
C PRO A 438 14.44 -11.94 15.17
N ALA A 439 15.09 -12.15 14.02
CA ALA A 439 14.76 -11.41 12.81
C ALA A 439 13.34 -11.71 12.29
N TRP A 440 12.88 -12.96 12.42
CA TRP A 440 11.52 -13.33 12.04
C TRP A 440 10.52 -12.71 13.02
N GLN A 441 10.80 -12.76 14.34
CA GLN A 441 9.98 -12.09 15.36
C GLN A 441 9.82 -10.60 15.05
N ARG A 442 10.92 -9.91 14.71
CA ARG A 442 10.89 -8.51 14.29
C ARG A 442 10.03 -8.29 13.04
N GLY A 443 10.10 -9.20 12.06
CA GLY A 443 9.25 -9.17 10.87
C GLY A 443 7.76 -9.23 11.20
N VAL A 444 7.36 -10.15 12.08
CA VAL A 444 5.96 -10.27 12.54
C VAL A 444 5.52 -9.03 13.31
N LEU A 445 6.32 -8.56 14.27
CA LEU A 445 5.97 -7.35 15.04
C LEU A 445 5.86 -6.11 14.14
N LEU A 446 6.74 -5.96 13.14
CA LEU A 446 6.62 -4.90 12.15
C LEU A 446 5.35 -5.02 11.29
N GLY A 447 4.91 -6.23 10.98
CA GLY A 447 3.64 -6.48 10.29
C GLY A 447 2.44 -6.02 11.13
N LEU A 448 2.43 -6.36 12.42
CA LEU A 448 1.42 -5.89 13.38
C LEU A 448 1.42 -4.35 13.49
N ILE A 449 2.59 -3.72 13.57
CA ILE A 449 2.69 -2.24 13.63
C ILE A 449 2.12 -1.60 12.37
N ARG A 450 2.31 -2.24 11.21
CA ARG A 450 1.86 -1.73 9.90
C ARG A 450 0.37 -1.90 9.64
N SER A 451 -0.29 -2.90 10.24
CA SER A 451 -1.73 -3.10 10.02
C SER A 451 -2.59 -1.99 10.64
N ARG A 452 -2.09 -1.34 11.70
CA ARG A 452 -2.79 -0.30 12.47
C ARG A 452 -4.16 -0.74 13.01
N SER A 453 -4.44 -2.04 13.02
CA SER A 453 -5.73 -2.57 13.45
C SER A 453 -5.82 -2.57 14.98
N ASP A 454 -7.01 -2.38 15.52
CA ASP A 454 -7.22 -2.43 16.97
C ASP A 454 -6.87 -3.83 17.53
N GLU A 455 -7.08 -4.88 16.72
CA GLU A 455 -6.77 -6.27 17.06
C GLU A 455 -5.25 -6.52 17.18
N ALA A 456 -4.43 -5.83 16.38
CA ALA A 456 -2.97 -5.88 16.54
C ALA A 456 -2.54 -5.34 17.92
N ARG A 457 -3.30 -4.38 18.48
CA ARG A 457 -3.06 -3.87 19.83
C ARG A 457 -3.48 -4.87 20.89
N GLU A 458 -4.55 -5.65 20.68
CA GLU A 458 -4.94 -6.70 21.63
C GLU A 458 -3.94 -7.85 21.70
N ILE A 459 -3.33 -8.23 20.56
CA ILE A 459 -2.29 -9.28 20.52
C ILE A 459 -1.13 -8.95 21.46
N VAL A 460 -0.83 -7.66 21.65
CA VAL A 460 0.33 -7.21 22.40
C VAL A 460 0.34 -7.64 23.88
N GLN A 461 -0.85 -7.82 24.45
CA GLN A 461 -1.05 -8.20 25.85
C GLN A 461 -0.60 -9.64 26.12
N GLU A 462 -0.59 -10.48 25.08
CA GLU A 462 -0.27 -11.91 25.17
C GLU A 462 1.14 -12.23 24.64
N LEU A 463 1.89 -11.19 24.23
CA LEU A 463 3.26 -11.37 23.75
C LEU A 463 4.20 -11.83 24.87
N PRO A 464 5.11 -12.77 24.58
CA PRO A 464 6.12 -13.20 25.53
C PRO A 464 7.14 -12.09 25.83
N ALA A 465 7.94 -12.30 26.86
CA ALA A 465 9.16 -11.51 27.04
C ALA A 465 10.18 -11.90 25.97
N PHE A 466 10.75 -10.91 25.29
CA PHE A 466 11.77 -11.13 24.27
C PHE A 466 13.16 -10.90 24.85
N SER A 467 14.14 -11.70 24.44
CA SER A 467 15.53 -11.56 24.89
C SER A 467 16.32 -10.49 24.12
N ASP A 468 15.92 -10.23 22.88
CA ASP A 468 16.55 -9.24 21.99
C ASP A 468 15.95 -7.84 22.16
N LEU A 469 16.82 -6.83 22.24
CA LEU A 469 16.41 -5.45 22.52
C LEU A 469 15.58 -4.85 21.39
N ASP A 470 15.89 -5.14 20.13
CA ASP A 470 15.13 -4.60 19.00
C ASP A 470 13.72 -5.21 18.96
N THR A 471 13.59 -6.51 19.21
CA THR A 471 12.29 -7.18 19.32
C THR A 471 11.49 -6.62 20.50
N GLN A 472 12.11 -6.42 21.67
CA GLN A 472 11.46 -5.74 22.80
C GLN A 472 10.97 -4.35 22.41
N ALA A 473 11.78 -3.59 21.69
CA ALA A 473 11.46 -2.23 21.30
C ALA A 473 10.29 -2.17 20.30
N LEU A 474 10.19 -3.11 19.35
CA LEU A 474 9.03 -3.25 18.47
C LEU A 474 7.77 -3.65 19.25
N ALA A 475 7.90 -4.58 20.19
CA ALA A 475 6.79 -4.95 21.07
C ALA A 475 6.32 -3.73 21.89
N LEU A 476 7.24 -2.87 22.34
CA LEU A 476 6.88 -1.62 22.98
C LEU A 476 6.11 -0.69 22.05
N VAL A 477 6.52 -0.51 20.78
CA VAL A 477 5.76 0.33 19.82
C VAL A 477 4.28 -0.09 19.77
N LEU A 478 4.01 -1.41 19.71
CA LEU A 478 2.65 -1.93 19.73
C LEU A 478 1.94 -1.65 21.07
N ARG A 479 2.63 -1.85 22.20
CA ARG A 479 2.05 -1.63 23.54
C ARG A 479 1.68 -0.17 23.76
N LEU A 480 2.46 0.75 23.21
CA LEU A 480 2.23 2.19 23.31
C LEU A 480 1.01 2.68 22.55
N GLN A 481 0.43 1.86 21.67
CA GLN A 481 -0.86 2.13 21.05
C GLN A 481 -2.04 1.69 21.94
N SER A 482 -1.78 0.95 23.02
CA SER A 482 -2.78 0.58 24.02
C SER A 482 -2.84 1.64 25.14
N PRO A 483 -4.02 1.91 25.73
CA PRO A 483 -4.16 2.85 26.85
C PRO A 483 -3.51 2.37 28.16
N GLU A 484 -2.96 1.15 28.21
CA GLU A 484 -2.35 0.60 29.41
C GLU A 484 -1.03 1.31 29.79
N PRO A 485 -0.79 1.56 31.09
CA PRO A 485 0.46 2.11 31.56
C PRO A 485 1.61 1.11 31.37
N LEU A 486 2.80 1.61 31.04
CA LEU A 486 4.01 0.79 30.97
C LEU A 486 4.48 0.35 32.36
N THR A 487 5.05 -0.84 32.43
CA THR A 487 5.82 -1.30 33.58
C THR A 487 7.17 -0.57 33.67
N GLU A 488 7.83 -0.69 34.83
CA GLU A 488 9.15 -0.09 35.05
C GLU A 488 10.20 -0.64 34.07
N GLU A 489 10.22 -1.95 33.83
CA GLU A 489 11.13 -2.58 32.87
C GLU A 489 10.91 -2.05 31.45
N GLN A 490 9.65 -1.97 31.03
CA GLN A 490 9.28 -1.42 29.73
C GLN A 490 9.71 0.04 29.58
N THR A 491 9.60 0.81 30.65
CA THR A 491 10.04 2.21 30.70
C THR A 491 11.56 2.34 30.57
N GLN A 492 12.31 1.46 31.22
CA GLN A 492 13.76 1.42 31.11
C GLN A 492 14.18 1.05 29.70
N THR A 493 13.53 0.06 29.09
CA THR A 493 13.76 -0.31 27.69
C THR A 493 13.40 0.84 26.75
N LEU A 494 12.25 1.48 26.93
CA LEU A 494 11.83 2.65 26.15
C LEU A 494 12.87 3.77 26.21
N SER A 495 13.35 4.10 27.42
CA SER A 495 14.38 5.11 27.63
C SER A 495 15.68 4.76 26.91
N ARG A 496 16.12 3.50 27.00
CA ARG A 496 17.32 3.02 26.31
C ARG A 496 17.18 3.12 24.79
N VAL A 497 16.01 2.81 24.24
CA VAL A 497 15.74 2.87 22.79
C VAL A 497 15.73 4.31 22.29
N ILE A 498 15.06 5.22 22.99
CA ILE A 498 15.02 6.65 22.64
C ILE A 498 16.45 7.21 22.58
N ARG A 499 17.28 6.85 23.57
CA ARG A 499 18.71 7.22 23.63
C ARG A 499 19.60 6.53 22.58
N GLY A 500 19.04 5.68 21.72
CA GLY A 500 19.75 5.06 20.59
C GLY A 500 20.41 3.71 20.91
N GLY A 501 19.98 3.02 21.97
CA GLY A 501 20.52 1.72 22.35
C GLY A 501 20.08 0.53 21.50
N ALA A 502 19.09 0.70 20.61
CA ALA A 502 18.53 -0.32 19.72
C ALA A 502 18.72 0.07 18.25
N GLU A 503 18.83 -0.91 17.35
CA GLU A 503 18.97 -0.72 15.89
C GLU A 503 17.61 -0.49 15.22
N LEU A 504 16.82 0.42 15.77
CA LEU A 504 15.52 0.80 15.21
C LEU A 504 15.65 1.96 14.23
N ASP A 505 14.86 1.91 13.15
CA ASP A 505 14.68 3.05 12.26
C ASP A 505 14.15 4.26 13.03
N ASP A 506 14.63 5.45 12.68
CA ASP A 506 14.27 6.67 13.39
C ASP A 506 12.76 6.96 13.34
N SER A 507 12.05 6.46 12.33
CA SER A 507 10.59 6.54 12.24
C SER A 507 9.89 5.84 13.41
N LEU A 508 10.43 4.71 13.87
CA LEU A 508 9.89 4.02 15.05
C LEU A 508 10.38 4.68 16.34
N ARG A 509 11.65 5.13 16.37
CA ARG A 509 12.20 5.82 17.55
C ARG A 509 11.45 7.12 17.86
N ILE A 510 11.04 7.89 16.85
CA ILE A 510 10.26 9.11 17.07
C ILE A 510 8.85 8.82 17.59
N GLN A 511 8.23 7.72 17.16
CA GLN A 511 6.95 7.27 17.71
C GLN A 511 7.07 6.89 19.19
N LEU A 512 8.12 6.14 19.54
CA LEU A 512 8.45 5.80 20.93
C LEU A 512 8.73 7.06 21.77
N ALA A 513 9.48 8.01 21.21
CA ALA A 513 9.78 9.29 21.85
C ALA A 513 8.50 10.10 22.14
N TRP A 514 7.55 10.13 21.19
CA TRP A 514 6.26 10.78 21.40
C TRP A 514 5.50 10.17 22.57
N THR A 515 5.37 8.84 22.60
CA THR A 515 4.61 8.20 23.67
C THR A 515 5.29 8.38 25.03
N TYR A 516 6.62 8.36 25.08
CA TYR A 516 7.34 8.71 26.30
C TYR A 516 6.99 10.12 26.80
N LEU A 517 6.97 11.11 25.91
CA LEU A 517 6.58 12.48 26.25
C LEU A 517 5.13 12.58 26.71
N GLN A 518 4.21 11.80 26.12
CA GLN A 518 2.82 11.73 26.57
C GLN A 518 2.70 11.14 27.98
N GLN A 519 3.34 10.00 28.24
CA GLN A 519 3.25 9.30 29.54
C GLN A 519 3.91 10.07 30.69
N THR A 520 4.89 10.92 30.38
CA THR A 520 5.54 11.82 31.34
C THR A 520 4.86 13.19 31.47
N GLY A 521 3.78 13.44 30.71
CA GLY A 521 3.08 14.73 30.69
C GLY A 521 3.89 15.88 30.06
N GLN A 522 4.92 15.56 29.29
CA GLN A 522 5.83 16.52 28.63
C GLN A 522 5.46 16.78 27.16
N GLY A 523 4.43 16.14 26.62
CA GLY A 523 4.05 16.24 25.20
C GLY A 523 3.74 17.66 24.73
N GLN A 524 2.96 18.43 25.50
CA GLN A 524 2.62 19.82 25.14
C GLN A 524 3.83 20.75 25.23
N GLU A 525 4.69 20.57 26.24
CA GLU A 525 5.93 21.33 26.38
C GLU A 525 6.89 21.05 25.22
N ALA A 526 7.01 19.79 24.80
CA ALA A 526 7.80 19.41 23.63
C ALA A 526 7.28 20.04 22.33
N ILE A 527 5.95 19.99 22.09
CA ILE A 527 5.34 20.64 20.91
C ILE A 527 5.61 22.15 20.94
N ALA A 528 5.40 22.81 22.08
CA ALA A 528 5.65 24.23 22.22
C ALA A 528 7.14 24.57 21.97
N ALA A 529 8.06 23.75 22.48
CA ALA A 529 9.49 23.93 22.31
C ALA A 529 9.95 23.82 20.85
N VAL A 530 9.36 22.90 20.07
CA VAL A 530 9.73 22.73 18.66
C VAL A 530 9.06 23.78 17.75
N LEU A 531 7.84 24.21 18.06
CA LEU A 531 7.14 25.26 17.29
C LEU A 531 7.64 26.68 17.60
N ALA A 532 8.28 26.89 18.75
CA ALA A 532 8.88 28.18 19.11
C ALA A 532 10.23 28.45 18.43
N GLN A 533 10.79 27.46 17.74
CA GLN A 533 12.03 27.65 17.00
C GLN A 533 11.75 28.38 15.68
N PRO A 534 12.50 29.47 15.39
CA PRO A 534 12.27 30.32 14.23
C PRO A 534 12.61 29.64 12.90
#